data_AF-X0H2U9-F1
#
_entry.id   AF-X0H2U9-F1
#
_cell.length_a   1.000
_cell.length_b   1.000
_cell.length_c   1.000
_cell.angle_alpha   90.00
_cell.angle_beta   90.00
_cell.angle_gamma   90.00
#
_symmetry.space_group_name_H-M   'P 1'
#
loop_
_entity.id
_entity.type
_entity.pdbx_description
1 polymer ?
#
loop_
_entity_poly.entity_id
_entity_poly.type
_entity_poly.pdbx_seq_one_letter_code
_entity_poly.pdbx_strand_id
1 'polypeptide(L)'
;MAGYWGPKPTHSPYASGPCAVYFASAGPLHIPRSLLNENMKQAAQFRDDDSSHPLSELWLDDITLDAGHVIIHYLITGTYQCLQPQEEEEEEKKFAAELATAIRVYVAADSLSLPALREMARGEIFRLGEWLSLPALIKVMEEAALSFDAYPGIATYVESRVLSYSQDEVIHGSDKADETLDALGAPDSLSKVLLRSVLLAKASEDRRKKEPNYRLSTVGYAALELRPIEEGMERAEKRALRNAEAADEEQELGPLMEKKKKGGLKREEWARVLTFQRNAIKRAEEESMERAMDAQRWLEGNKSTAPHPIPKEGK
;
A
#
# COMPACT_ATOMS: atom_id res chain seq x y z
N MET A 1 20.03 -3.04 -23.22
CA MET A 1 20.00 -4.05 -22.14
C MET A 1 21.33 -4.00 -21.39
N ALA A 2 21.40 -3.27 -20.29
CA ALA A 2 22.58 -3.28 -19.42
C ALA A 2 22.26 -4.19 -18.22
N GLY A 3 22.74 -5.43 -18.27
CA GLY A 3 22.64 -6.35 -17.15
C GLY A 3 23.53 -5.86 -16.01
N TYR A 4 22.93 -5.36 -14.95
CA TYR A 4 23.62 -5.01 -13.72
C TYR A 4 24.06 -6.31 -13.03
N TRP A 5 25.24 -6.81 -13.36
CA TRP A 5 25.86 -7.90 -12.61
C TRP A 5 26.44 -7.30 -11.34
N GLY A 6 25.75 -7.49 -10.22
CA GLY A 6 26.30 -7.18 -8.90
C GLY A 6 27.63 -7.87 -8.65
N PRO A 7 28.35 -7.49 -7.58
CA PRO A 7 29.61 -8.14 -7.22
C PRO A 7 29.43 -9.66 -7.12
N LYS A 8 30.32 -10.42 -7.77
CA LYS A 8 30.28 -11.88 -7.73
C LYS A 8 30.46 -12.36 -6.28
N PRO A 9 29.65 -13.33 -5.81
CA PRO A 9 29.74 -13.80 -4.45
C PRO A 9 31.07 -14.53 -4.22
N THR A 10 31.66 -14.32 -3.05
CA THR A 10 32.93 -14.97 -2.64
C THR A 10 32.75 -16.42 -2.19
N HIS A 11 31.51 -16.80 -1.86
CA HIS A 11 31.11 -18.15 -1.45
C HIS A 11 29.79 -18.50 -2.13
N SER A 12 29.52 -19.78 -2.35
CA SER A 12 28.23 -20.20 -2.93
C SER A 12 27.09 -19.85 -1.96
N PRO A 13 26.06 -19.09 -2.41
CA PRO A 13 24.90 -18.76 -1.58
C PRO A 13 24.02 -19.99 -1.28
N TYR A 14 24.33 -21.13 -1.88
CA TYR A 14 23.64 -22.41 -1.69
C TYR A 14 24.45 -23.41 -0.83
N ALA A 15 25.65 -23.04 -0.37
CA ALA A 15 26.51 -23.92 0.41
C ALA A 15 26.20 -23.93 1.91
N SER A 16 25.25 -23.11 2.38
CA SER A 16 24.81 -23.15 3.77
C SER A 16 23.81 -24.28 4.01
N GLY A 17 23.72 -24.74 5.26
CA GLY A 17 22.68 -25.70 5.66
C GLY A 17 21.26 -25.15 5.42
N PRO A 18 20.29 -26.04 5.16
CA PRO A 18 18.91 -25.64 4.94
C PRO A 18 18.29 -25.08 6.23
N CYS A 19 17.46 -24.06 6.08
CA CYS A 19 16.54 -23.57 7.10
C CYS A 19 15.11 -24.02 6.71
N ALA A 20 14.41 -24.65 7.64
CA ALA A 20 13.00 -24.98 7.52
C ALA A 20 12.15 -23.78 8.00
N VAL A 21 11.38 -23.20 7.10
CA VAL A 21 10.52 -22.04 7.39
C VAL A 21 9.07 -22.49 7.47
N TYR A 22 8.47 -22.27 8.64
CA TYR A 22 7.08 -22.55 8.94
C TYR A 22 6.28 -21.25 8.90
N PHE A 23 5.11 -21.32 8.30
CA PHE A 23 4.11 -20.25 8.17
C PHE A 23 2.90 -20.59 9.03
N ALA A 24 1.90 -19.70 9.10
CA ALA A 24 0.65 -19.83 9.88
C ALA A 24 0.02 -21.25 9.86
N SER A 25 0.58 -22.16 10.66
CA SER A 25 0.32 -23.62 10.68
C SER A 25 0.56 -24.40 9.36
N ALA A 26 1.44 -23.94 8.48
CA ALA A 26 1.75 -24.59 7.20
C ALA A 26 3.25 -24.60 6.85
N GLY A 27 3.69 -25.56 6.05
CA GLY A 27 5.10 -25.74 5.67
C GLY A 27 5.66 -27.11 6.09
N PRO A 28 7.00 -27.29 6.14
CA PRO A 28 8.02 -26.26 5.92
C PRO A 28 8.35 -26.02 4.45
N LEU A 29 8.65 -24.76 4.10
CA LEU A 29 9.45 -24.45 2.90
C LEU A 29 10.93 -24.42 3.28
N HIS A 30 11.81 -24.78 2.36
CA HIS A 30 13.25 -24.89 2.63
C HIS A 30 14.03 -23.82 1.86
N ILE A 31 14.94 -23.15 2.56
CA ILE A 31 15.83 -22.14 1.97
C ILE A 31 17.24 -22.26 2.57
N PRO A 32 18.32 -22.10 1.77
CA PRO A 32 19.67 -21.94 2.32
C PRO A 32 19.74 -20.79 3.33
N ARG A 33 20.28 -21.05 4.53
CA ARG A 33 20.41 -20.05 5.62
C ARG A 33 21.13 -18.77 5.18
N SER A 34 22.07 -18.87 4.23
CA SER A 34 22.80 -17.71 3.68
C SER A 34 21.92 -16.72 2.93
N LEU A 35 20.75 -17.14 2.44
CA LEU A 35 19.79 -16.28 1.74
C LEU A 35 18.81 -15.58 2.68
N LEU A 36 18.75 -15.97 3.95
CA LEU A 36 17.99 -15.24 4.95
C LEU A 36 18.64 -13.88 5.22
N ASN A 37 17.82 -12.87 5.51
CA ASN A 37 18.34 -11.60 6.00
C ASN A 37 18.77 -11.72 7.48
N GLU A 38 19.48 -10.73 8.00
CA GLU A 38 20.03 -10.79 9.36
C GLU A 38 18.95 -10.89 10.44
N ASN A 39 17.81 -10.20 10.27
CA ASN A 39 16.69 -10.26 11.22
C ASN A 39 16.10 -11.68 11.27
N MET A 40 15.90 -12.30 10.12
CA MET A 40 15.42 -13.68 10.00
C MET A 40 16.42 -14.69 10.56
N LYS A 41 17.74 -14.47 10.37
CA LYS A 41 18.77 -15.32 10.97
C LYS A 41 18.77 -15.25 12.49
N GLN A 42 18.51 -14.07 13.06
CA GLN A 42 18.42 -13.89 14.52
C GLN A 42 17.15 -14.52 15.11
N ALA A 43 16.04 -14.49 14.36
CA ALA A 43 14.79 -15.14 14.74
C ALA A 43 14.83 -16.67 14.56
N ALA A 44 15.70 -17.19 13.68
CA ALA A 44 15.84 -18.62 13.44
C ALA A 44 16.42 -19.33 14.67
N GLN A 45 15.76 -20.41 15.06
CA GLN A 45 16.15 -21.28 16.17
C GLN A 45 16.97 -22.45 15.62
N PHE A 46 18.01 -22.84 16.33
CA PHE A 46 18.78 -24.03 15.99
C PHE A 46 18.20 -25.23 16.73
N ARG A 47 17.95 -26.33 16.01
CA ARG A 47 17.79 -27.62 16.67
C ARG A 47 19.17 -28.17 17.02
N ASP A 48 19.31 -28.58 18.28
CA ASP A 48 20.43 -29.38 18.74
C ASP A 48 20.28 -30.79 18.13
N ASP A 49 20.85 -30.96 16.96
CA ASP A 49 21.02 -32.24 16.28
C ASP A 49 22.52 -32.53 16.21
N ASP A 50 22.90 -33.80 16.42
CA ASP A 50 24.29 -34.30 16.38
C ASP A 50 24.86 -34.35 14.95
N SER A 51 24.26 -33.59 14.02
CA SER A 51 24.67 -33.48 12.63
C SER A 51 25.69 -32.36 12.45
N SER A 52 26.59 -32.53 11.47
CA SER A 52 27.59 -31.51 11.12
C SER A 52 26.98 -30.19 10.60
N HIS A 53 25.67 -30.16 10.34
CA HIS A 53 24.89 -28.99 9.94
C HIS A 53 23.53 -28.99 10.67
N PRO A 54 23.43 -28.42 11.88
CA PRO A 54 22.19 -28.40 12.63
C PRO A 54 21.10 -27.72 11.80
N LEU A 55 19.93 -28.37 11.72
CA LEU A 55 18.76 -27.82 11.04
C LEU A 55 18.33 -26.54 11.77
N SER A 56 18.25 -25.43 11.04
CA SER A 56 17.63 -24.20 11.56
C SER A 56 16.14 -24.21 11.26
N GLU A 57 15.33 -23.76 12.22
CA GLU A 57 13.88 -23.60 12.07
C GLU A 57 13.51 -22.13 12.26
N LEU A 58 12.67 -21.59 11.37
CA LEU A 58 12.13 -20.24 11.48
C LEU A 58 10.60 -20.32 11.46
N TRP A 59 9.96 -19.71 12.44
CA TRP A 59 8.50 -19.68 12.59
C TRP A 59 7.98 -18.28 12.29
N LEU A 60 7.15 -18.18 11.26
CA LEU A 60 6.50 -16.97 10.77
C LEU A 60 4.98 -17.14 10.86
N ASP A 61 4.48 -17.26 12.10
CA ASP A 61 3.10 -17.65 12.39
C ASP A 61 2.05 -16.61 11.96
N ASP A 62 2.48 -15.37 11.72
CA ASP A 62 1.67 -14.25 11.22
C ASP A 62 1.57 -14.20 9.67
N ILE A 63 2.36 -15.03 8.98
CA ILE A 63 2.44 -15.03 7.52
C ILE A 63 1.77 -16.30 6.97
N THR A 64 0.87 -16.14 6.00
CA THR A 64 0.21 -17.26 5.32
C THR A 64 1.14 -17.94 4.31
N LEU A 65 0.88 -19.21 3.97
CA LEU A 65 1.75 -19.99 3.08
C LEU A 65 1.95 -19.38 1.68
N ASP A 66 0.91 -18.79 1.10
CA ASP A 66 0.95 -18.11 -0.19
C ASP A 66 1.85 -16.87 -0.17
N ALA A 67 1.75 -16.02 0.84
CA ALA A 67 2.68 -14.92 1.05
C ALA A 67 4.10 -15.43 1.35
N GLY A 68 4.19 -16.49 2.16
CA GLY A 68 5.43 -17.21 2.46
C GLY A 68 6.15 -17.72 1.22
N HIS A 69 5.41 -18.29 0.26
CA HIS A 69 5.93 -18.72 -1.03
C HIS A 69 6.60 -17.55 -1.76
N VAL A 70 5.91 -16.41 -1.88
CA VAL A 70 6.42 -15.22 -2.57
C VAL A 70 7.71 -14.73 -1.90
N ILE A 71 7.75 -14.70 -0.56
CA ILE A 71 8.94 -14.30 0.21
C ILE A 71 10.12 -15.23 -0.07
N ILE A 72 9.92 -16.55 0.02
CA ILE A 72 10.98 -17.54 -0.23
C ILE A 72 11.47 -17.46 -1.68
N HIS A 73 10.54 -17.37 -2.63
CA HIS A 73 10.87 -17.21 -4.05
C HIS A 73 11.69 -15.95 -4.31
N TYR A 74 11.31 -14.81 -3.72
CA TYR A 74 12.05 -13.56 -3.80
C TYR A 74 13.46 -13.68 -3.21
N LEU A 75 13.63 -14.32 -2.04
CA LEU A 75 14.96 -14.49 -1.43
C LEU A 75 15.89 -15.36 -2.29
N ILE A 76 15.32 -16.27 -3.10
CA ILE A 76 16.09 -17.15 -3.99
C ILE A 76 16.40 -16.47 -5.34
N THR A 77 15.42 -15.77 -5.92
CA THR A 77 15.45 -15.35 -7.33
C THR A 77 15.55 -13.83 -7.51
N GLY A 78 15.18 -13.06 -6.48
CA GLY A 78 15.04 -11.62 -6.54
C GLY A 78 13.80 -11.14 -7.29
N THR A 79 12.85 -12.02 -7.62
CA THR A 79 11.62 -11.65 -8.35
C THR A 79 10.36 -11.94 -7.53
N TYR A 80 9.24 -11.32 -7.93
CA TYR A 80 7.93 -11.56 -7.34
C TYR A 80 7.20 -12.65 -8.13
N GLN A 81 6.65 -13.66 -7.45
CA GLN A 81 5.85 -14.70 -8.07
C GLN A 81 4.83 -15.28 -7.08
N CYS A 82 3.55 -15.23 -7.43
CA CYS A 82 2.48 -15.91 -6.69
C CYS A 82 2.36 -17.38 -7.11
N LEU A 83 1.75 -18.18 -6.24
CA LEU A 83 1.20 -19.48 -6.62
C LEU A 83 0.04 -19.28 -7.59
N GLN A 84 -0.08 -20.17 -8.57
CA GLN A 84 -1.18 -20.10 -9.53
C GLN A 84 -2.50 -20.45 -8.83
N PRO A 85 -3.56 -19.61 -8.97
CA PRO A 85 -4.88 -19.94 -8.44
C PRO A 85 -5.51 -21.11 -9.21
N GLN A 86 -6.51 -21.75 -8.61
CA GLN A 86 -7.13 -22.96 -9.16
C GLN A 86 -7.76 -22.66 -10.53
N GLU A 87 -7.54 -23.55 -11.52
CA GLU A 87 -7.84 -23.26 -12.94
C GLU A 87 -9.32 -22.96 -13.21
N GLU A 88 -10.22 -23.50 -12.39
CA GLU A 88 -11.69 -23.39 -12.53
C GLU A 88 -12.27 -22.05 -12.03
N GLU A 89 -11.47 -21.15 -11.45
CA GLU A 89 -11.96 -19.87 -10.96
C GLU A 89 -12.17 -18.83 -12.09
N GLU A 90 -13.23 -18.03 -11.96
CA GLU A 90 -13.47 -16.84 -12.78
C GLU A 90 -12.29 -15.84 -12.66
N GLU A 91 -11.98 -15.11 -13.74
CA GLU A 91 -10.81 -14.22 -13.80
C GLU A 91 -10.81 -13.16 -12.67
N GLU A 92 -11.95 -12.54 -12.36
CA GLU A 92 -12.03 -11.56 -11.26
C GLU A 92 -11.72 -12.18 -9.90
N LYS A 93 -12.10 -13.46 -9.67
CA LYS A 93 -11.75 -14.19 -8.45
C LYS A 93 -10.26 -14.49 -8.36
N LYS A 94 -9.63 -14.84 -9.50
CA LYS A 94 -8.18 -15.03 -9.58
C LYS A 94 -7.42 -13.74 -9.25
N PHE A 95 -7.83 -12.62 -9.84
CA PHE A 95 -7.23 -11.32 -9.52
C PHE A 95 -7.46 -10.90 -8.07
N ALA A 96 -8.63 -11.19 -7.49
CA ALA A 96 -8.90 -10.91 -6.08
C ALA A 96 -8.01 -11.74 -5.15
N ALA A 97 -7.82 -13.03 -5.44
CA ALA A 97 -6.93 -13.90 -4.66
C ALA A 97 -5.45 -13.49 -4.77
N GLU A 98 -5.00 -13.14 -5.97
CA GLU A 98 -3.65 -12.61 -6.18
C GLU A 98 -3.46 -11.26 -5.48
N LEU A 99 -4.46 -10.37 -5.51
CA LEU A 99 -4.41 -9.08 -4.82
C LEU A 99 -4.34 -9.28 -3.30
N ALA A 100 -5.16 -10.17 -2.74
CA ALA A 100 -5.11 -10.52 -1.33
C ALA A 100 -3.73 -11.06 -0.92
N THR A 101 -3.09 -11.82 -1.80
CA THR A 101 -1.71 -12.29 -1.60
C THR A 101 -0.72 -11.12 -1.65
N ALA A 102 -0.82 -10.23 -2.64
CA ALA A 102 0.05 -9.07 -2.78
C ALA A 102 -0.02 -8.13 -1.56
N ILE A 103 -1.23 -7.91 -1.01
CA ILE A 103 -1.44 -7.15 0.21
C ILE A 103 -0.73 -7.81 1.41
N ARG A 104 -0.90 -9.12 1.58
CA ARG A 104 -0.22 -9.87 2.65
C ARG A 104 1.30 -9.86 2.50
N VAL A 105 1.82 -9.95 1.27
CA VAL A 105 3.25 -9.84 0.99
C VAL A 105 3.76 -8.42 1.27
N TYR A 106 3.01 -7.39 0.92
CA TYR A 106 3.38 -6.00 1.20
C TYR A 106 3.56 -5.77 2.71
N VAL A 107 2.63 -6.28 3.53
CA VAL A 107 2.69 -6.24 5.00
C VAL A 107 3.85 -7.08 5.55
N ALA A 108 3.99 -8.32 5.09
CA ALA A 108 5.04 -9.22 5.54
C ALA A 108 6.45 -8.75 5.13
N ALA A 109 6.59 -8.13 3.95
CA ALA A 109 7.86 -7.57 3.50
C ALA A 109 8.26 -6.35 4.35
N ASP A 110 7.29 -5.58 4.83
CA ASP A 110 7.52 -4.50 5.79
C ASP A 110 8.03 -5.04 7.14
N SER A 111 7.32 -6.02 7.72
CA SER A 111 7.70 -6.63 9.01
C SER A 111 9.05 -7.34 8.96
N LEU A 112 9.39 -7.98 7.84
CA LEU A 112 10.65 -8.67 7.62
C LEU A 112 11.79 -7.75 7.12
N SER A 113 11.54 -6.46 6.95
CA SER A 113 12.53 -5.49 6.43
C SER A 113 13.08 -5.86 5.04
N LEU A 114 12.18 -6.19 4.11
CA LEU A 114 12.46 -6.53 2.71
C LEU A 114 11.94 -5.43 1.77
N PRO A 115 12.57 -4.24 1.73
CA PRO A 115 12.01 -3.06 1.05
C PRO A 115 11.81 -3.25 -0.46
N ALA A 116 12.72 -3.93 -1.15
CA ALA A 116 12.54 -4.18 -2.59
C ALA A 116 11.38 -5.14 -2.89
N LEU A 117 11.11 -6.12 -2.01
CA LEU A 117 9.93 -6.99 -2.14
C LEU A 117 8.64 -6.21 -1.86
N ARG A 118 8.65 -5.33 -0.85
CA ARG A 118 7.53 -4.44 -0.54
C ARG A 118 7.17 -3.56 -1.73
N GLU A 119 8.15 -3.00 -2.43
CA GLU A 119 7.92 -2.22 -3.66
C GLU A 119 7.37 -3.06 -4.82
N MET A 120 7.85 -4.31 -4.99
CA MET A 120 7.25 -5.22 -5.99
C MET A 120 5.80 -5.55 -5.66
N ALA A 121 5.51 -5.88 -4.40
CA ALA A 121 4.16 -6.19 -3.93
C ALA A 121 3.22 -4.99 -4.10
N ARG A 122 3.72 -3.78 -3.84
CA ARG A 122 3.03 -2.53 -4.13
C ARG A 122 2.67 -2.41 -5.62
N GLY A 123 3.63 -2.65 -6.53
CA GLY A 123 3.36 -2.65 -7.96
C GLY A 123 2.29 -3.67 -8.38
N GLU A 124 2.29 -4.84 -7.76
CA GLU A 124 1.25 -5.86 -7.99
C GLU A 124 -0.12 -5.43 -7.47
N ILE A 125 -0.21 -4.75 -6.32
CA ILE A 125 -1.47 -4.18 -5.80
C ILE A 125 -2.09 -3.24 -6.84
N PHE A 126 -1.30 -2.34 -7.43
CA PHE A 126 -1.75 -1.45 -8.49
C PHE A 126 -2.21 -2.23 -9.72
N ARG A 127 -1.34 -3.12 -10.24
CA ARG A 127 -1.59 -3.88 -11.46
C ARG A 127 -2.86 -4.72 -11.36
N LEU A 128 -3.06 -5.42 -10.24
CA LEU A 128 -4.19 -6.33 -10.03
C LEU A 128 -5.47 -5.57 -9.73
N GLY A 129 -5.41 -4.53 -8.90
CA GLY A 129 -6.61 -3.77 -8.53
C GLY A 129 -7.22 -2.96 -9.68
N GLU A 130 -6.48 -2.71 -10.77
CA GLU A 130 -7.05 -2.17 -12.02
C GLU A 130 -8.08 -3.12 -12.67
N TRP A 131 -7.91 -4.44 -12.50
CA TRP A 131 -8.81 -5.45 -13.07
C TRP A 131 -10.00 -5.78 -12.16
N LEU A 132 -10.06 -5.19 -10.97
CA LEU A 132 -11.14 -5.42 -10.02
C LEU A 132 -12.17 -4.30 -10.04
N SER A 133 -13.44 -4.72 -9.97
CA SER A 133 -14.54 -3.82 -9.64
C SER A 133 -14.34 -3.23 -8.23
N LEU A 134 -14.88 -2.03 -7.98
CA LEU A 134 -14.79 -1.41 -6.66
C LEU A 134 -15.37 -2.30 -5.53
N PRO A 135 -16.52 -2.99 -5.72
CA PRO A 135 -17.00 -3.96 -4.73
C PRO A 135 -16.02 -5.10 -4.44
N ALA A 136 -15.41 -5.68 -5.47
CA ALA A 136 -14.43 -6.76 -5.30
C ALA A 136 -13.18 -6.27 -4.56
N LEU A 137 -12.68 -5.08 -4.92
CA LEU A 137 -11.55 -4.44 -4.24
C LEU A 137 -11.85 -4.18 -2.75
N ILE A 138 -13.00 -3.60 -2.42
CA ILE A 138 -13.40 -3.33 -1.04
C ILE A 138 -13.50 -4.64 -0.26
N LYS A 139 -14.09 -5.68 -0.84
CA LYS A 139 -14.19 -7.00 -0.21
C LYS A 139 -12.81 -7.54 0.16
N VAL A 140 -11.85 -7.51 -0.78
CA VAL A 140 -10.46 -7.96 -0.53
C VAL A 140 -9.80 -7.15 0.59
N MET A 141 -10.00 -5.83 0.62
CA MET A 141 -9.43 -4.95 1.65
C MET A 141 -10.06 -5.19 3.04
N GLU A 142 -11.36 -5.46 3.11
CA GLU A 142 -12.05 -5.81 4.35
C GLU A 142 -11.59 -7.17 4.89
N GLU A 143 -11.46 -8.16 4.01
CA GLU A 143 -10.97 -9.50 4.37
C GLU A 143 -9.51 -9.48 4.81
N ALA A 144 -8.68 -8.59 4.25
CA ALA A 144 -7.31 -8.39 4.69
C ALA A 144 -7.22 -7.77 6.10
N ALA A 145 -8.30 -7.15 6.59
CA ALA A 145 -8.42 -6.61 7.95
C ALA A 145 -7.23 -5.75 8.41
N LEU A 146 -6.67 -4.97 7.48
CA LEU A 146 -5.46 -4.17 7.72
C LEU A 146 -5.75 -2.93 8.58
N SER A 147 -4.76 -2.55 9.39
CA SER A 147 -4.73 -1.21 9.98
C SER A 147 -4.29 -0.18 8.95
N PHE A 148 -5.21 0.69 8.53
CA PHE A 148 -4.89 1.80 7.63
C PHE A 148 -3.95 2.84 8.26
N ASP A 149 -3.90 2.93 9.59
CA ASP A 149 -2.94 3.79 10.29
C ASP A 149 -1.51 3.26 10.15
N ALA A 150 -1.34 1.92 10.16
CA ALA A 150 -0.04 1.28 9.95
C ALA A 150 0.36 1.27 8.47
N TYR A 151 -0.62 1.18 7.57
CA TYR A 151 -0.41 1.11 6.12
C TYR A 151 -1.14 2.24 5.38
N PRO A 152 -0.74 3.51 5.59
CA PRO A 152 -1.42 4.68 5.04
C PRO A 152 -1.33 4.73 3.51
N GLY A 153 -0.30 4.10 2.94
CA GLY A 153 -0.17 3.93 1.51
C GLY A 153 -1.33 3.15 0.87
N ILE A 154 -1.74 2.05 1.51
CA ILE A 154 -2.91 1.27 1.11
C ILE A 154 -4.19 2.09 1.30
N ALA A 155 -4.28 2.86 2.39
CA ALA A 155 -5.43 3.74 2.63
C ALA A 155 -5.61 4.75 1.47
N THR A 156 -4.53 5.45 1.08
CA THR A 156 -4.55 6.39 -0.05
C THR A 156 -4.89 5.70 -1.36
N TYR A 157 -4.41 4.48 -1.59
CA TYR A 157 -4.78 3.69 -2.76
C TYR A 157 -6.30 3.40 -2.79
N VAL A 158 -6.87 2.90 -1.70
CA VAL A 158 -8.31 2.62 -1.62
C VAL A 158 -9.13 3.90 -1.80
N GLU A 159 -8.75 4.99 -1.13
CA GLU A 159 -9.39 6.31 -1.30
C GLU A 159 -9.38 6.77 -2.75
N SER A 160 -8.24 6.64 -3.44
CA SER A 160 -8.13 7.02 -4.84
C SER A 160 -9.08 6.21 -5.73
N ARG A 161 -9.21 4.89 -5.50
CA ARG A 161 -10.12 4.04 -6.27
C ARG A 161 -11.58 4.41 -6.03
N VAL A 162 -11.95 4.74 -4.78
CA VAL A 162 -13.28 5.25 -4.44
C VAL A 162 -13.56 6.60 -5.13
N LEU A 163 -12.59 7.51 -5.12
CA LEU A 163 -12.71 8.82 -5.75
C LEU A 163 -12.83 8.69 -7.28
N SER A 164 -11.97 7.91 -7.93
CA SER A 164 -12.03 7.65 -9.36
C SER A 164 -13.38 7.07 -9.77
N TYR A 165 -13.91 6.11 -9.01
CA TYR A 165 -15.24 5.57 -9.25
C TYR A 165 -16.33 6.64 -9.15
N SER A 166 -16.23 7.56 -8.19
CA SER A 166 -17.22 8.64 -7.98
C SER A 166 -17.23 9.72 -9.07
N GLN A 167 -16.14 9.85 -9.82
CA GLN A 167 -15.90 10.89 -10.83
C GLN A 167 -16.08 10.39 -12.28
N ASP A 168 -16.21 9.08 -12.48
CA ASP A 168 -16.29 8.49 -13.81
C ASP A 168 -17.68 8.71 -14.44
N GLU A 169 -17.77 9.69 -15.35
CA GLU A 169 -18.97 9.99 -16.13
C GLU A 169 -19.46 8.83 -17.02
N VAL A 170 -18.58 7.88 -17.37
CA VAL A 170 -18.92 6.67 -18.15
C VAL A 170 -19.56 5.58 -17.26
N ILE A 171 -19.48 5.73 -15.93
CA ILE A 171 -20.16 4.89 -14.94
C ILE A 171 -21.54 5.48 -14.56
N HIS A 172 -21.84 6.73 -14.91
CA HIS A 172 -23.08 7.45 -14.57
C HIS A 172 -24.31 7.11 -15.45
N GLY A 173 -24.33 5.92 -16.06
CA GLY A 173 -25.58 5.31 -16.52
C GLY A 173 -26.30 4.68 -15.33
N SER A 174 -27.62 4.85 -15.21
CA SER A 174 -28.43 4.14 -14.20
C SER A 174 -28.13 2.65 -14.16
N ASP A 175 -27.86 2.07 -15.33
CA ASP A 175 -27.68 0.65 -15.56
C ASP A 175 -26.39 0.13 -14.89
N LYS A 176 -25.30 0.90 -14.88
CA LYS A 176 -24.04 0.52 -14.21
C LYS A 176 -24.10 0.69 -12.69
N ALA A 177 -24.83 1.68 -12.20
CA ALA A 177 -25.06 1.82 -10.76
C ALA A 177 -25.86 0.61 -10.23
N ASP A 178 -26.86 0.18 -10.99
CA ASP A 178 -27.67 -1.00 -10.67
C ASP A 178 -26.83 -2.29 -10.78
N GLU A 179 -26.00 -2.47 -11.82
CA GLU A 179 -25.03 -3.58 -11.91
C GLU A 179 -24.07 -3.63 -10.72
N THR A 180 -23.50 -2.50 -10.31
CA THR A 180 -22.61 -2.44 -9.13
C THR A 180 -23.38 -2.74 -7.84
N LEU A 181 -24.63 -2.30 -7.72
CA LEU A 181 -25.49 -2.61 -6.57
C LEU A 181 -25.84 -4.10 -6.48
N ASP A 182 -26.00 -4.76 -7.63
CA ASP A 182 -26.23 -6.20 -7.73
C ASP A 182 -24.95 -6.98 -7.38
N ALA A 183 -23.80 -6.57 -7.91
CA ALA A 183 -22.49 -7.16 -7.60
C ALA A 183 -22.11 -7.01 -6.11
N LEU A 184 -22.47 -5.87 -5.50
CA LEU A 184 -22.27 -5.63 -4.06
C LEU A 184 -23.11 -6.56 -3.19
N GLY A 185 -24.25 -7.02 -3.70
CA GLY A 185 -25.21 -7.85 -3.00
C GLY A 185 -25.84 -7.17 -1.79
N ALA A 186 -26.37 -7.99 -0.87
CA ALA A 186 -26.88 -7.49 0.41
C ALA A 186 -25.70 -7.00 1.29
N PRO A 187 -25.78 -5.78 1.87
CA PRO A 187 -24.71 -5.26 2.69
C PRO A 187 -24.62 -6.02 4.01
N ASP A 188 -23.46 -6.62 4.26
CA ASP A 188 -23.07 -7.33 5.49
C ASP A 188 -21.93 -6.61 6.24
N SER A 189 -21.35 -5.56 5.66
CA SER A 189 -20.31 -4.72 6.23
C SER A 189 -20.65 -3.22 6.14
N LEU A 190 -20.03 -2.41 6.99
CA LEU A 190 -20.23 -0.95 6.98
C LEU A 190 -19.78 -0.33 5.65
N SER A 191 -18.68 -0.82 5.05
CA SER A 191 -18.19 -0.29 3.78
C SER A 191 -19.18 -0.57 2.66
N LYS A 192 -19.83 -1.74 2.64
CA LYS A 192 -20.92 -2.02 1.70
C LYS A 192 -22.14 -1.12 1.94
N VAL A 193 -22.52 -0.85 3.19
CA VAL A 193 -23.61 0.09 3.50
C VAL A 193 -23.28 1.48 2.93
N LEU A 194 -22.08 2.00 3.21
CA LEU A 194 -21.65 3.32 2.74
C LEU A 194 -21.59 3.40 1.22
N LEU A 195 -20.97 2.42 0.56
CA LEU A 195 -20.89 2.38 -0.90
C LEU A 195 -22.29 2.31 -1.51
N ARG A 196 -23.18 1.46 -0.98
CA ARG A 196 -24.58 1.36 -1.41
C ARG A 196 -25.31 2.69 -1.27
N SER A 197 -25.15 3.39 -0.14
CA SER A 197 -25.75 4.71 0.06
C SER A 197 -25.24 5.75 -0.94
N VAL A 198 -23.94 5.77 -1.22
CA VAL A 198 -23.35 6.69 -2.21
C VAL A 198 -23.87 6.39 -3.62
N LEU A 199 -23.91 5.10 -4.02
CA LEU A 199 -24.45 4.66 -5.30
C LEU A 199 -25.92 5.07 -5.48
N LEU A 200 -26.75 4.83 -4.46
CA LEU A 200 -28.17 5.20 -4.50
C LEU A 200 -28.37 6.72 -4.56
N ALA A 201 -27.58 7.49 -3.81
CA ALA A 201 -27.61 8.94 -3.85
C ALA A 201 -27.27 9.47 -5.25
N LYS A 202 -26.19 8.96 -5.87
CA LYS A 202 -25.78 9.32 -7.23
C LYS A 202 -26.81 8.94 -8.28
N ALA A 203 -27.33 7.71 -8.24
CA ALA A 203 -28.40 7.27 -9.13
C ALA A 203 -29.68 8.10 -8.99
N SER A 204 -29.93 8.70 -7.83
CA SER A 204 -31.05 9.64 -7.62
C SER A 204 -30.79 11.02 -8.24
N GLU A 205 -29.55 11.52 -8.16
CA GLU A 205 -29.12 12.77 -8.78
C GLU A 205 -29.21 12.68 -10.31
N ASP A 206 -28.72 11.58 -10.89
CA ASP A 206 -28.71 11.41 -12.35
C ASP A 206 -30.13 11.24 -12.91
N ARG A 207 -31.03 10.58 -12.16
CA ARG A 207 -32.46 10.52 -12.50
C ARG A 207 -33.11 11.91 -12.50
N ARG A 208 -32.74 12.80 -11.58
CA ARG A 208 -33.22 14.19 -11.57
C ARG A 208 -32.66 15.03 -12.72
N LYS A 209 -31.43 14.75 -13.17
CA LYS A 209 -30.79 15.45 -14.31
C LYS A 209 -31.33 15.02 -15.69
N LYS A 210 -31.99 13.86 -15.80
CA LYS A 210 -32.60 13.35 -17.05
C LYS A 210 -33.93 14.02 -17.43
N GLU A 211 -34.46 14.97 -16.66
CA GLU A 211 -35.51 15.91 -17.13
C GLU A 211 -34.88 16.96 -18.08
N PRO A 212 -35.50 17.28 -19.23
CA PRO A 212 -34.74 17.61 -20.43
C PRO A 212 -34.20 19.05 -20.42
N ASN A 213 -32.88 19.18 -20.49
CA ASN A 213 -32.28 20.12 -21.44
C ASN A 213 -30.97 19.53 -21.97
N TYR A 214 -30.89 19.35 -23.27
CA TYR A 214 -29.78 18.71 -23.96
C TYR A 214 -28.58 19.65 -24.07
N ARG A 215 -27.36 19.10 -23.93
CA ARG A 215 -26.23 19.27 -24.87
C ARG A 215 -25.09 18.34 -24.45
N LEU A 216 -24.88 17.28 -25.23
CA LEU A 216 -23.66 16.48 -25.18
C LEU A 216 -22.46 17.31 -25.66
N SER A 217 -21.35 17.22 -24.93
CA SER A 217 -20.02 17.30 -25.54
C SER A 217 -19.19 16.12 -25.04
N THR A 218 -18.94 15.18 -25.93
CA THR A 218 -18.01 14.07 -25.76
C THR A 218 -16.58 14.56 -26.01
N VAL A 219 -15.68 14.48 -25.03
CA VAL A 219 -14.23 14.55 -25.28
C VAL A 219 -13.45 13.62 -24.34
N GLY A 220 -12.76 12.66 -24.95
CA GLY A 220 -11.34 12.36 -24.67
C GLY A 220 -10.98 11.63 -23.38
N TYR A 221 -10.77 10.32 -23.49
CA TYR A 221 -10.00 9.53 -22.52
C TYR A 221 -8.62 10.16 -22.29
N ALA A 222 -8.39 10.67 -21.09
CA ALA A 222 -7.06 10.71 -20.52
C ALA A 222 -6.90 9.42 -19.72
N ALA A 223 -5.86 8.65 -20.01
CA ALA A 223 -5.36 7.67 -19.06
C ALA A 223 -5.22 8.40 -17.71
N LEU A 224 -6.10 8.08 -16.75
CA LEU A 224 -5.91 8.45 -15.36
C LEU A 224 -4.59 7.77 -14.97
N GLU A 225 -3.52 8.55 -15.04
CA GLU A 225 -2.17 8.03 -14.99
C GLU A 225 -1.98 7.29 -13.64
N LEU A 226 -1.57 6.03 -13.69
CA LEU A 226 -1.22 5.24 -12.49
C LEU A 226 -0.15 5.94 -11.64
N ARG A 227 0.67 6.79 -12.27
CA ARG A 227 1.75 7.58 -11.64
C ARG A 227 1.24 8.49 -10.50
N PRO A 228 0.21 9.33 -10.68
CA PRO A 228 -0.43 10.09 -9.60
C PRO A 228 -0.82 9.28 -8.37
N ILE A 229 -1.35 8.06 -8.55
CA ILE A 229 -1.80 7.23 -7.42
C ILE A 229 -0.61 6.59 -6.72
N GLU A 230 0.35 6.10 -7.50
CA GLU A 230 1.62 5.61 -6.98
C GLU A 230 2.32 6.70 -6.13
N GLU A 231 2.47 7.90 -6.67
CA GLU A 231 3.01 9.05 -5.93
C GLU A 231 2.18 9.38 -4.69
N GLY A 232 0.86 9.16 -4.73
CA GLY A 232 -0.05 9.25 -3.58
C GLY A 232 0.38 8.34 -2.43
N MET A 233 0.52 7.05 -2.72
CA MET A 233 0.94 6.03 -1.77
C MET A 233 2.33 6.32 -1.18
N GLU A 234 3.32 6.65 -2.02
CA GLU A 234 4.68 6.99 -1.55
C GLU A 234 4.67 8.22 -0.63
N ARG A 235 3.88 9.24 -0.96
CA ARG A 235 3.75 10.46 -0.16
C ARG A 235 3.12 10.19 1.20
N ALA A 236 2.04 9.40 1.24
CA ALA A 236 1.35 9.01 2.47
C ALA A 236 2.27 8.23 3.41
N GLU A 237 3.03 7.27 2.88
CA GLU A 237 4.01 6.50 3.63
C GLU A 237 5.14 7.38 4.19
N LYS A 238 5.73 8.26 3.36
CA LYS A 238 6.75 9.21 3.83
C LYS A 238 6.21 10.12 4.93
N ARG A 239 4.96 10.57 4.82
CA ARG A 239 4.32 11.41 5.83
C ARG A 239 4.11 10.66 7.15
N ALA A 240 3.65 9.42 7.08
CA ALA A 240 3.48 8.60 8.29
C ALA A 240 4.82 8.25 8.96
N LEU A 241 5.87 7.96 8.19
CA LEU A 241 7.21 7.76 8.74
C LEU A 241 7.69 9.01 9.50
N ARG A 242 7.55 10.20 8.89
CA ARG A 242 7.89 11.47 9.57
C ARG A 242 7.07 11.69 10.84
N ASN A 243 5.78 11.32 10.84
CA ASN A 243 4.91 11.45 12.01
C ASN A 243 5.29 10.44 13.12
N ALA A 244 5.71 9.23 12.75
CA ALA A 244 6.19 8.23 13.71
C ALA A 244 7.52 8.68 14.36
N GLU A 245 8.49 9.12 13.55
CA GLU A 245 9.74 9.70 14.04
C GLU A 245 9.48 10.90 14.97
N ALA A 246 8.51 11.75 14.63
CA ALA A 246 8.09 12.87 15.48
C ALA A 246 7.59 12.43 16.85
N ALA A 247 6.75 11.38 16.89
CA ALA A 247 6.17 10.86 18.11
C ALA A 247 7.25 10.24 19.02
N ASP A 248 8.19 9.48 18.44
CA ASP A 248 9.33 8.91 19.15
C ASP A 248 10.24 10.00 19.74
N GLU A 249 10.54 11.04 18.94
CA GLU A 249 11.31 12.20 19.40
C GLU A 249 10.60 12.95 20.53
N GLU A 250 9.28 13.15 20.44
CA GLU A 250 8.47 13.81 21.48
C GLU A 250 8.46 12.99 22.79
N GLN A 251 8.38 11.66 22.68
CA GLN A 251 8.46 10.75 23.81
C GLN A 251 9.82 10.84 24.52
N GLU A 252 10.94 10.95 23.78
CA GLU A 252 12.28 11.13 24.36
C GLU A 252 12.52 12.56 24.89
N LEU A 253 11.92 13.58 24.24
CA LEU A 253 12.05 14.99 24.61
C LEU A 253 11.48 15.28 25.99
N GLY A 254 10.35 14.68 26.38
CA GLY A 254 9.68 14.94 27.65
C GLY A 254 10.62 14.80 28.88
N PRO A 255 11.23 13.62 29.08
CA PRO A 255 12.21 13.41 30.15
C PRO A 255 13.43 14.33 30.09
N LEU A 256 13.94 14.64 28.88
CA LEU A 256 15.09 15.52 28.69
C LEU A 256 14.77 16.97 29.07
N MET A 257 13.58 17.47 28.72
CA MET A 257 13.14 18.81 29.07
C MET A 257 12.91 18.96 30.58
N GLU A 258 12.48 17.91 31.26
CA GLU A 258 12.35 17.90 32.71
C GLU A 258 13.71 17.89 33.42
N LYS A 259 14.70 17.13 32.91
CA LYS A 259 16.10 17.19 33.39
C LYS A 259 16.73 18.56 33.15
N LYS A 260 16.44 19.20 32.01
CA LYS A 260 16.89 20.54 31.67
C LYS A 260 16.40 21.56 32.69
N LYS A 261 15.12 21.52 33.06
CA LYS A 261 14.55 22.40 34.11
C LYS A 261 15.26 22.24 35.46
N LYS A 262 15.68 21.02 35.78
CA LYS A 262 16.41 20.68 37.01
C LYS A 262 17.92 20.96 36.93
N GLY A 263 18.41 21.51 35.81
CA GLY A 263 19.83 21.86 35.63
C GLY A 263 20.78 20.67 35.47
N GLY A 264 20.26 19.45 35.28
CA GLY A 264 21.04 18.21 35.31
C GLY A 264 21.40 17.62 33.95
N LEU A 265 21.25 18.39 32.86
CA LEU A 265 21.37 17.87 31.49
C LEU A 265 22.85 17.74 31.07
N LYS A 266 23.27 16.54 30.68
CA LYS A 266 24.62 16.26 30.19
C LYS A 266 24.85 16.84 28.79
N ARG A 267 26.11 16.99 28.39
CA ARG A 267 26.48 17.53 27.06
C ARG A 267 25.90 16.71 25.89
N GLU A 268 25.86 15.40 26.02
CA GLU A 268 25.29 14.49 25.00
C GLU A 268 23.76 14.63 24.91
N GLU A 269 23.08 14.75 26.04
CA GLU A 269 21.63 15.00 26.12
C GLU A 269 21.27 16.38 25.52
N TRP A 270 22.13 17.39 25.74
CA TRP A 270 22.00 18.70 25.09
C TRP A 270 22.09 18.61 23.56
N ALA A 271 23.02 17.80 23.05
CA ALA A 271 23.16 17.58 21.61
C ALA A 271 21.91 16.91 21.03
N ARG A 272 21.33 15.92 21.74
CA ARG A 272 20.06 15.28 21.34
C ARG A 272 18.90 16.28 21.27
N VAL A 273 18.72 17.12 22.28
CA VAL A 273 17.67 18.16 22.28
C VAL A 273 17.82 19.11 21.10
N LEU A 274 19.05 19.52 20.75
CA LEU A 274 19.30 20.37 19.58
C LEU A 274 18.99 19.66 18.26
N THR A 275 19.30 18.37 18.15
CA THR A 275 18.94 17.54 16.99
C THR A 275 17.42 17.48 16.83
N PHE A 276 16.68 17.18 17.90
CA PHE A 276 15.23 17.11 17.86
C PHE A 276 14.59 18.45 17.48
N GLN A 277 15.12 19.57 17.99
CA GLN A 277 14.68 20.91 17.58
C GLN A 277 14.92 21.18 16.09
N ARG A 278 16.07 20.79 15.56
CA ARG A 278 16.38 20.93 14.13
C ARG A 278 15.45 20.06 13.28
N ASN A 279 15.21 18.82 13.69
CA ASN A 279 14.32 17.90 13.00
C ASN A 279 12.88 18.45 12.98
N ALA A 280 12.40 19.01 14.10
CA ALA A 280 11.09 19.65 14.18
C ALA A 280 10.94 20.85 13.22
N ILE A 281 11.96 21.71 13.11
CA ILE A 281 11.97 22.83 12.15
C ILE A 281 11.90 22.31 10.71
N LYS A 282 12.75 21.33 10.37
CA LYS A 282 12.77 20.72 9.04
C LYS A 282 11.42 20.09 8.68
N ARG A 283 10.80 19.36 9.61
CA ARG A 283 9.45 18.78 9.42
C ARG A 283 8.40 19.86 9.16
N ALA A 284 8.42 20.97 9.90
CA ALA A 284 7.51 22.09 9.69
C ALA A 284 7.67 22.75 8.31
N GLU A 285 8.90 22.88 7.81
CA GLU A 285 9.19 23.37 6.46
C GLU A 285 8.65 22.41 5.38
N GLU A 286 8.90 21.11 5.52
CA GLU A 286 8.41 20.07 4.60
C GLU A 286 6.87 20.04 4.56
N GLU A 287 6.21 20.08 5.72
CA GLU A 287 4.74 20.13 5.77
C GLU A 287 4.18 21.43 5.18
N SER A 288 4.84 22.57 5.37
CA SER A 288 4.44 23.83 4.76
C SER A 288 4.53 23.77 3.23
N MET A 289 5.57 23.14 2.71
CA MET A 289 5.78 22.93 1.29
C MET A 289 4.73 21.99 0.70
N GLU A 290 4.43 20.90 1.40
CA GLU A 290 3.39 19.94 1.00
C GLU A 290 2.01 20.62 0.95
N ARG A 291 1.63 21.38 1.98
CA ARG A 291 0.37 22.17 1.99
C ARG A 291 0.30 23.17 0.83
N ALA A 292 1.41 23.82 0.49
CA ALA A 292 1.46 24.75 -0.64
C ALA A 292 1.27 24.03 -1.99
N MET A 293 1.89 22.87 -2.17
CA MET A 293 1.75 22.04 -3.37
C MET A 293 0.32 21.50 -3.52
N ASP A 294 -0.30 21.02 -2.44
CA ASP A 294 -1.68 20.54 -2.44
C ASP A 294 -2.67 21.67 -2.77
N ALA A 295 -2.47 22.85 -2.19
CA ALA A 295 -3.26 24.04 -2.51
C ALA A 295 -3.13 24.43 -3.99
N GLN A 296 -1.92 24.32 -4.56
CA GLN A 296 -1.70 24.59 -5.98
C GLN A 296 -2.41 23.55 -6.87
N ARG A 297 -2.32 22.26 -6.57
CA ARG A 297 -3.05 21.21 -7.30
C ARG A 297 -4.56 21.43 -7.26
N TRP A 298 -5.10 21.80 -6.10
CA TRP A 298 -6.52 22.08 -5.96
C TRP A 298 -6.96 23.26 -6.85
N LEU A 299 -6.15 24.31 -6.93
CA LEU A 299 -6.40 25.45 -7.83
C LEU A 299 -6.31 25.08 -9.32
N GLU A 300 -5.39 24.18 -9.69
CA GLU A 300 -5.23 23.71 -11.07
C GLU A 300 -6.38 22.78 -11.50
N GLY A 301 -6.83 21.88 -10.62
CA GLY A 301 -8.00 21.01 -10.85
C GLY A 301 -9.27 21.81 -11.12
N ASN A 302 -9.50 22.89 -10.37
CA ASN A 302 -10.66 23.78 -10.57
C ASN A 302 -10.61 24.63 -11.85
N LYS A 303 -9.43 24.85 -12.44
CA LYS A 303 -9.32 25.57 -13.72
C LYS A 303 -9.74 24.70 -14.91
N SER A 304 -9.59 23.37 -14.81
CA SER A 304 -9.96 22.45 -15.89
C SER A 304 -11.47 22.26 -16.04
N THR A 305 -12.26 22.66 -15.04
CA THR A 305 -13.74 22.57 -15.02
C THR A 305 -14.44 23.90 -15.29
N ALA A 306 -13.70 24.98 -15.60
CA ALA A 306 -14.31 26.26 -15.93
C ALA A 306 -14.89 26.23 -17.36
N PRO A 307 -16.19 26.47 -17.57
CA PRO A 307 -16.78 26.49 -18.91
C PRO A 307 -16.12 27.57 -19.77
N HIS A 308 -15.68 27.18 -20.98
CA HIS A 308 -15.10 28.10 -21.94
C HIS A 308 -16.05 29.29 -22.20
N PRO A 309 -15.57 30.54 -22.19
CA PRO A 309 -16.41 31.70 -22.46
C PRO A 309 -16.91 31.66 -23.90
N ILE A 310 -18.23 31.69 -24.06
CA ILE A 310 -18.92 31.74 -25.35
C ILE A 310 -18.51 33.04 -26.08
N PRO A 311 -18.07 32.98 -27.36
CA PRO A 311 -17.79 34.19 -28.13
C PRO A 311 -19.08 34.96 -28.32
N LYS A 312 -19.09 36.24 -27.95
CA LYS A 312 -20.20 37.14 -28.28
C LYS A 312 -20.16 37.41 -29.78
N GLU A 313 -21.12 36.85 -30.52
CA GLU A 313 -21.33 37.25 -31.91
C GLU A 313 -21.70 38.74 -31.96
N GLY A 314 -20.98 39.46 -32.83
CA GLY A 314 -21.12 40.89 -33.04
C GLY A 314 -22.49 41.24 -33.63
N LYS A 315 -22.97 42.43 -33.26
CA LYS A 315 -24.05 43.13 -33.96
C LYS A 315 -23.54 43.77 -35.24
#